data_AF-A0A2G5T7S8-F1
#
_entry.id   AF-A0A2G5T7S8-F1
#
_cell.length_a   1.000
_cell.length_b   1.000
_cell.length_c   1.000
_cell.angle_alpha   90.00
_cell.angle_beta   90.00
_cell.angle_gamma   90.00
#
_symmetry.space_group_name_H-M   'P 1'
#
loop_
_entity.id
_entity.type
_entity.pdbx_description
1 polymer ?
#
loop_
_entity_poly.entity_id
_entity_poly.type
_entity_poly.pdbx_seq_one_letter_code
_entity_poly.pdbx_strand_id
1 'polypeptide(L)'
;MVSKLLHTALHITVIGLAITALCVIIISTNNTGYNNFTSVHSWIGVCLIAVYLVQFSFGFCTYLCPCSPGKYRALLMPVHRAVGVSTFIVACVQCCLGFGNVLLEGQPACFGDLSCQNRIEYVGAFCVLSIILYTLLVLALIIPKPWRRVKTPDELK
;
A
#
# COMPACT_ATOMS: atom_id res chain seq x y z
N MET A 1 -9.42 15.31 -16.99
CA MET A 1 -10.47 14.52 -16.32
C MET A 1 -10.13 13.02 -16.27
N VAL A 2 -9.91 12.34 -17.41
CA VAL A 2 -9.72 10.86 -17.49
C VAL A 2 -8.69 10.30 -16.50
N SER A 3 -7.49 10.88 -16.41
CA SER A 3 -6.43 10.41 -15.50
C SER A 3 -6.85 10.43 -14.02
N LYS A 4 -7.65 11.42 -13.59
CA LYS A 4 -8.15 11.51 -12.20
C LYS A 4 -9.17 10.43 -11.90
N LEU A 5 -10.06 10.14 -12.86
CA LEU A 5 -11.05 9.07 -12.74
C LEU A 5 -10.38 7.70 -12.66
N LEU A 6 -9.42 7.42 -13.55
CA LEU A 6 -8.67 6.16 -13.52
C LEU A 6 -7.91 6.00 -12.20
N HIS A 7 -7.20 7.04 -11.75
CA HIS A 7 -6.49 7.03 -10.47
C HIS A 7 -7.45 6.74 -9.31
N THR A 8 -8.60 7.40 -9.27
CA THR A 8 -9.63 7.19 -8.24
C THR A 8 -10.19 5.77 -8.28
N ALA A 9 -10.51 5.26 -9.46
CA ALA A 9 -11.05 3.90 -9.63
C ALA A 9 -10.05 2.84 -9.15
N LEU A 10 -8.77 2.99 -9.47
CA LEU A 10 -7.71 2.09 -8.98
C LEU A 10 -7.61 2.12 -7.45
N HIS A 11 -7.68 3.30 -6.84
CA HIS A 11 -7.66 3.43 -5.38
C HIS A 11 -8.90 2.83 -4.70
N ILE A 12 -10.09 2.94 -5.31
CA ILE A 12 -11.31 2.27 -4.82
C ILE A 12 -11.12 0.75 -4.82
N THR A 13 -10.56 0.19 -5.91
CA THR A 13 -10.25 -1.25 -5.99
C THR A 13 -9.29 -1.67 -4.88
N VAL A 14 -8.23 -0.90 -4.63
CA VAL A 14 -7.28 -1.19 -3.56
C VAL A 14 -7.95 -1.17 -2.18
N ILE A 15 -8.82 -0.18 -1.91
CA ILE A 15 -9.57 -0.11 -0.65
C ILE A 15 -10.46 -1.35 -0.46
N GLY A 16 -11.18 -1.77 -1.51
CA GLY A 16 -12.02 -2.97 -1.45
C GLY A 16 -11.21 -4.24 -1.14
N LEU A 17 -10.05 -4.41 -1.81
CA LEU A 17 -9.15 -5.53 -1.56
C LEU A 17 -8.55 -5.48 -0.14
N ALA A 18 -8.13 -4.31 0.34
CA ALA A 18 -7.56 -4.14 1.67
C ALA A 18 -8.57 -4.45 2.80
N ILE A 19 -9.81 -3.97 2.66
CA ILE A 19 -10.89 -4.27 3.62
C ILE A 19 -11.18 -5.77 3.61
N THR A 20 -11.27 -6.38 2.42
CA THR A 20 -11.50 -7.83 2.30
C THR A 20 -10.39 -8.63 2.99
N ALA A 21 -9.12 -8.29 2.75
CA ALA A 21 -7.98 -8.94 3.38
C ALA A 21 -8.02 -8.80 4.91
N LEU A 22 -8.35 -7.60 5.44
CA LEU A 22 -8.48 -7.35 6.87
C LEU A 22 -9.62 -8.16 7.50
N CYS A 23 -10.78 -8.22 6.86
CA CYS A 23 -11.91 -9.04 7.32
C CYS A 23 -11.54 -10.52 7.37
N VAL A 24 -10.94 -11.04 6.29
CA VAL A 24 -10.54 -12.45 6.19
C VAL A 24 -9.56 -12.83 7.31
N ILE A 25 -8.53 -12.00 7.56
CA ILE A 25 -7.54 -12.33 8.59
C ILE A 25 -8.14 -12.26 10.00
N ILE A 26 -9.02 -11.30 10.30
CA ILE A 26 -9.70 -11.21 11.60
C ILE A 26 -10.60 -12.42 11.83
N ILE A 27 -11.41 -12.80 10.83
CA ILE A 27 -12.28 -13.97 10.91
C ILE A 27 -11.46 -15.25 11.11
N SER A 28 -10.39 -15.42 10.34
CA SER A 28 -9.48 -16.58 10.45
C SER A 28 -8.84 -16.68 11.84
N THR A 29 -8.35 -15.55 12.37
CA THR A 29 -7.70 -15.48 13.68
C THR A 29 -8.70 -15.78 14.80
N ASN A 30 -9.93 -15.26 14.70
CA ASN A 30 -11.00 -15.57 15.65
C ASN A 30 -11.38 -17.06 15.64
N ASN A 31 -11.50 -17.66 14.45
CA ASN A 31 -11.85 -19.08 14.31
C ASN A 31 -10.76 -20.02 14.85
N THR A 32 -9.51 -19.58 14.90
CA THR A 32 -8.38 -20.34 15.43
C THR A 32 -8.12 -20.07 16.92
N GLY A 33 -8.84 -19.14 17.54
CA GLY A 33 -8.72 -18.81 18.96
C GLY A 33 -7.50 -17.95 19.31
N TYR A 34 -6.81 -17.40 18.32
CA TYR A 34 -5.67 -16.50 18.55
C TYR A 34 -6.12 -15.06 18.80
N ASN A 35 -5.23 -14.26 19.40
CA ASN A 35 -5.46 -12.83 19.60
C ASN A 35 -5.13 -12.04 18.32
N ASN A 36 -6.00 -11.13 17.93
CA ASN A 36 -5.75 -10.20 16.83
C ASN A 36 -4.75 -9.10 17.23
N PHE A 37 -4.12 -8.51 16.23
CA PHE A 37 -3.27 -7.31 16.36
C PHE A 37 -2.09 -7.42 17.34
N THR A 38 -1.44 -8.57 17.39
CA THR A 38 -0.30 -8.83 18.29
C THR A 38 1.06 -8.54 17.68
N SER A 39 1.15 -8.40 16.35
CA SER A 39 2.42 -8.25 15.63
C SER A 39 2.65 -6.82 15.11
N VAL A 40 3.92 -6.43 14.96
CA VAL A 40 4.29 -5.15 14.32
C VAL A 40 3.70 -5.02 12.91
N HIS A 41 3.66 -6.12 12.16
CA HIS A 41 2.98 -6.20 10.86
C HIS A 41 1.52 -5.73 10.95
N SER A 42 0.76 -6.24 11.91
CA SER A 42 -0.66 -5.91 12.06
C SER A 42 -0.91 -4.46 12.51
N TRP A 43 -0.03 -3.92 13.37
CA TRP A 43 -0.10 -2.51 13.81
C TRP A 43 0.22 -1.55 12.66
N ILE A 44 1.26 -1.84 11.88
CA ILE A 44 1.58 -1.06 10.68
C ILE A 44 0.43 -1.17 9.66
N GLY A 45 -0.12 -2.37 9.47
CA GLY A 45 -1.23 -2.62 8.55
C GLY A 45 -2.47 -1.78 8.86
N VAL A 46 -2.93 -1.77 10.11
CA VAL A 46 -4.12 -0.99 10.50
C VAL A 46 -3.88 0.52 10.40
N CYS A 47 -2.70 1.01 10.82
CA CYS A 47 -2.32 2.40 10.66
C CYS A 47 -2.25 2.81 9.18
N LEU A 48 -1.69 1.95 8.33
CA LEU A 48 -1.58 2.17 6.90
C LEU A 48 -2.97 2.29 6.25
N ILE A 49 -3.89 1.36 6.56
CA ILE A 49 -5.27 1.41 6.04
C ILE A 49 -5.95 2.71 6.48
N ALA A 50 -5.82 3.10 7.76
CA ALA A 50 -6.41 4.34 8.26
C ALA A 50 -5.88 5.58 7.53
N VAL A 51 -4.56 5.71 7.38
CA VAL A 51 -3.94 6.83 6.64
C VAL A 51 -4.36 6.80 5.17
N TYR A 52 -4.43 5.62 4.55
CA TYR A 52 -4.83 5.47 3.15
C TYR A 52 -6.27 5.92 2.90
N LEU A 53 -7.20 5.59 3.82
CA LEU A 53 -8.60 6.05 3.74
C LEU A 53 -8.70 7.57 3.87
N VAL A 54 -8.01 8.17 4.84
CA VAL A 54 -7.96 9.63 5.01
C VAL A 54 -7.39 10.29 3.74
N GLN A 55 -6.29 9.76 3.23
CA GLN A 55 -5.63 10.24 2.02
C GLN A 55 -6.55 10.14 0.79
N PHE A 56 -7.30 9.04 0.66
CA PHE A 56 -8.27 8.85 -0.42
C PHE A 56 -9.43 9.84 -0.31
N SER A 57 -10.11 9.92 0.85
CA SER A 57 -11.23 10.83 1.06
C SER A 57 -10.81 12.29 0.84
N PHE A 58 -9.65 12.69 1.36
CA PHE A 58 -9.08 14.00 1.15
C PHE A 58 -8.79 14.28 -0.33
N GLY A 59 -8.16 13.34 -1.03
CA GLY A 59 -7.84 13.45 -2.46
C GLY A 59 -9.09 13.53 -3.32
N PHE A 60 -10.11 12.73 -3.01
CA PHE A 60 -11.41 12.72 -3.68
C PHE A 60 -12.11 14.08 -3.57
N CYS A 61 -12.28 14.60 -2.35
CA CYS A 61 -12.95 15.88 -2.10
C CYS A 61 -12.19 17.07 -2.70
N THR A 62 -10.86 17.02 -2.69
CA THR A 62 -10.01 18.14 -3.10
C THR A 62 -9.76 18.17 -4.61
N TYR A 63 -9.46 17.04 -5.25
CA TYR A 63 -8.98 16.98 -6.64
C TYR A 63 -9.97 16.44 -7.65
N LEU A 64 -10.95 15.64 -7.22
CA LEU A 64 -11.98 15.08 -8.10
C LEU A 64 -13.28 15.88 -8.02
N CYS A 65 -13.77 16.17 -6.81
CA CYS A 65 -14.94 17.00 -6.63
C CYS A 65 -14.63 18.49 -6.91
N PRO A 66 -15.60 19.27 -7.43
CA PRO A 66 -15.44 20.71 -7.65
C PRO A 66 -15.44 21.55 -6.36
N CYS A 67 -15.30 20.93 -5.18
CA CYS A 67 -15.51 21.55 -3.87
C CYS A 67 -14.36 22.45 -3.38
N SER A 68 -13.17 22.40 -4.00
CA SER A 68 -11.99 23.13 -3.51
C SER A 68 -11.51 24.19 -4.52
N PRO A 69 -11.24 25.44 -4.08
CA PRO A 69 -10.59 26.45 -4.91
C PRO A 69 -9.19 26.04 -5.38
N GLY A 70 -8.75 26.59 -6.52
CA GLY A 70 -7.45 26.30 -7.15
C GLY A 70 -6.24 26.54 -6.23
N LYS A 71 -6.26 27.63 -5.44
CA LYS A 71 -5.19 27.97 -4.48
C LYS A 71 -4.96 26.86 -3.44
N TYR A 72 -6.03 26.30 -2.88
CA TYR A 72 -5.94 25.21 -1.91
C TYR A 72 -5.43 23.92 -2.56
N ARG A 73 -5.93 23.59 -3.76
CA ARG A 73 -5.44 22.43 -4.53
C ARG A 73 -3.94 22.52 -4.80
N ALA A 74 -3.43 23.71 -5.14
CA ALA A 74 -2.01 23.92 -5.38
C ALA A 74 -1.17 23.77 -4.10
N LEU A 75 -1.64 24.31 -2.96
CA LEU A 75 -0.98 24.21 -1.67
C LEU A 75 -0.92 22.77 -1.14
N LEU A 76 -1.98 22.00 -1.34
CA LEU A 76 -2.15 20.66 -0.79
C LEU A 76 -1.53 19.56 -1.67
N MET A 77 -1.24 19.85 -2.94
CA MET A 77 -0.68 18.87 -3.88
C MET A 77 0.64 18.26 -3.43
N PRO A 78 1.62 19.01 -2.88
CA PRO A 78 2.86 18.44 -2.37
C PRO A 78 2.61 17.46 -1.21
N VAL A 79 1.70 17.81 -0.29
CA VAL A 79 1.33 16.97 0.85
C VAL A 79 0.68 15.68 0.37
N HIS A 80 -0.32 15.79 -0.52
CA HIS A 80 -0.98 14.62 -1.11
C HIS A 80 0.03 13.67 -1.77
N ARG A 81 0.99 14.20 -2.54
CA ARG A 81 2.03 13.38 -3.18
C ARG A 81 2.97 12.74 -2.16
N ALA A 82 3.42 13.50 -1.17
CA ALA A 82 4.33 13.00 -0.14
C ALA A 82 3.69 11.86 0.64
N VAL A 83 2.46 12.06 1.14
CA VAL A 83 1.70 11.01 1.86
C VAL A 83 1.45 9.81 0.96
N GLY A 84 1.06 10.01 -0.31
CA GLY A 84 0.88 8.92 -1.26
C GLY A 84 2.13 8.06 -1.45
N VAL A 85 3.29 8.70 -1.66
CA VAL A 85 4.58 7.98 -1.77
C VAL A 85 4.94 7.27 -0.47
N SER A 86 4.79 7.94 0.69
CA SER A 86 5.07 7.34 1.99
C SER A 86 4.20 6.12 2.27
N THR A 87 2.90 6.18 1.99
CA THR A 87 2.00 5.03 2.17
C THR A 87 2.38 3.84 1.28
N PHE A 88 2.83 4.09 0.05
CA PHE A 88 3.30 3.03 -0.85
C PHE A 88 4.58 2.35 -0.35
N ILE A 89 5.54 3.14 0.17
CA ILE A 89 6.76 2.60 0.80
C ILE A 89 6.42 1.78 2.05
N VAL A 90 5.57 2.31 2.92
CA VAL A 90 5.14 1.61 4.15
C VAL A 90 4.38 0.33 3.82
N ALA A 91 3.58 0.30 2.74
CA ALA A 91 2.94 -0.92 2.26
C ALA A 91 3.97 -2.00 1.88
N CYS A 92 5.03 -1.63 1.16
CA CYS A 92 6.13 -2.56 0.85
C CYS A 92 6.78 -3.12 2.13
N VAL A 93 7.09 -2.26 3.10
CA VAL A 93 7.66 -2.68 4.40
C VAL A 93 6.71 -3.63 5.13
N GLN A 94 5.43 -3.29 5.19
CA GLN A 94 4.42 -4.12 5.83
C GLN A 94 4.33 -5.49 5.15
N CYS A 95 4.35 -5.56 3.82
CA CYS A 95 4.37 -6.82 3.08
C CYS A 95 5.58 -7.68 3.45
N CYS A 96 6.77 -7.08 3.52
CA CYS A 96 8.00 -7.77 3.91
C CYS A 96 7.89 -8.36 5.33
N LEU A 97 7.34 -7.60 6.28
CA LEU A 97 7.10 -8.08 7.65
C LEU A 97 6.08 -9.23 7.68
N GLY A 98 5.04 -9.18 6.84
CA GLY A 98 4.03 -10.24 6.76
C GLY A 98 4.62 -11.56 6.29
N PHE A 99 5.44 -11.51 5.24
CA PHE A 99 6.20 -12.69 4.80
C PHE A 99 7.16 -13.19 5.88
N GLY A 100 7.83 -12.28 6.59
CA GLY A 100 8.70 -12.61 7.73
C GLY A 100 7.97 -13.44 8.77
N ASN A 101 6.79 -13.01 9.21
CA ASN A 101 5.99 -13.74 10.20
C ASN A 101 5.61 -15.14 9.68
N VAL A 102 5.13 -15.25 8.44
CA VAL A 102 4.74 -16.55 7.86
C VAL A 102 5.92 -17.53 7.80
N LEU A 103 7.08 -17.06 7.36
CA LEU A 103 8.26 -17.92 7.17
C LEU A 103 8.96 -18.26 8.49
N LEU A 104 9.05 -17.31 9.42
CA LEU A 104 9.81 -17.46 10.66
C LEU A 104 8.97 -18.08 11.79
N GLU A 105 7.68 -17.77 11.88
CA GLU A 105 6.81 -18.32 12.94
C GLU A 105 6.25 -19.69 12.56
N GLY A 106 6.02 -19.95 11.26
CA GLY A 106 5.40 -21.19 10.79
C GLY A 106 6.36 -22.38 10.59
N GLN A 107 7.61 -22.13 10.20
CA GLN A 107 8.58 -23.17 9.82
C GLN A 107 10.05 -22.80 10.16
N PRO A 108 10.39 -22.41 11.41
CA PRO A 108 11.73 -21.91 11.74
C PRO A 108 12.87 -22.91 11.46
N ALA A 109 12.60 -24.21 11.63
CA ALA A 109 13.60 -25.27 11.40
C ALA A 109 14.02 -25.41 9.92
N CYS A 110 13.14 -25.02 8.98
CA CYS A 110 13.42 -25.15 7.54
C CYS A 110 14.12 -23.93 6.94
N PHE A 111 14.30 -22.83 7.69
CA PHE A 111 14.87 -21.59 7.16
C PHE A 111 16.37 -21.68 6.81
N GLY A 112 17.07 -22.71 7.28
CA GLY A 112 18.48 -22.96 7.00
C GLY A 112 18.82 -24.40 6.63
N ASP A 113 17.82 -25.28 6.52
CA ASP A 113 18.00 -26.69 6.19
C ASP A 113 17.49 -26.99 4.78
N LEU A 114 18.40 -27.39 3.90
CA LEU A 114 18.08 -27.75 2.51
C LEU A 114 17.31 -29.07 2.38
N SER A 115 17.16 -29.83 3.48
CA SER A 115 16.50 -31.13 3.51
C SER A 115 14.95 -31.07 3.51
N CYS A 116 14.36 -29.91 3.82
CA CYS A 116 12.90 -29.76 3.88
C CYS A 116 12.25 -29.96 2.49
N GLN A 117 11.19 -30.77 2.44
CA GLN A 117 10.57 -31.20 1.18
C GLN A 117 9.75 -30.08 0.51
N ASN A 118 9.16 -29.18 1.30
CA ASN A 118 8.36 -28.03 0.84
C ASN A 118 9.18 -26.75 0.93
N ARG A 119 9.76 -26.31 -0.21
CA ARG A 119 10.63 -25.14 -0.32
C ARG A 119 9.86 -23.81 -0.47
N ILE A 120 8.79 -23.63 0.30
CA ILE A 120 7.91 -22.45 0.22
C ILE A 120 8.65 -21.15 0.56
N GLU A 121 9.75 -21.25 1.31
CA GLU A 121 10.64 -20.15 1.65
C GLU A 121 11.32 -19.51 0.45
N TYR A 122 11.68 -20.27 -0.59
CA TYR A 122 12.27 -19.68 -1.80
C TYR A 122 11.23 -18.93 -2.63
N VAL A 123 10.01 -19.45 -2.70
CA VAL A 123 8.90 -18.76 -3.37
C VAL A 123 8.59 -17.46 -2.61
N GLY A 124 8.52 -17.53 -1.28
CA GLY A 124 8.34 -16.35 -0.43
C GLY A 124 9.45 -15.32 -0.59
N ALA A 125 10.71 -15.74 -0.57
CA ALA A 125 11.86 -14.86 -0.77
C ALA A 125 11.83 -14.19 -2.16
N PHE A 126 11.53 -14.95 -3.22
CA PHE A 126 11.38 -14.41 -4.57
C PHE A 126 10.22 -13.39 -4.65
N CYS A 127 9.08 -13.68 -4.01
CA CYS A 127 7.96 -12.75 -3.93
C CYS A 127 8.34 -11.44 -3.22
N VAL A 128 9.04 -11.51 -2.08
CA VAL A 128 9.50 -10.33 -1.34
C VAL A 128 10.47 -9.50 -2.16
N LEU A 129 11.47 -10.13 -2.78
CA LEU A 129 12.43 -9.44 -3.65
C LEU A 129 11.73 -8.78 -4.85
N SER A 130 10.73 -9.46 -5.43
CA SER A 130 9.93 -8.91 -6.52
C SER A 130 9.09 -7.71 -6.08
N ILE A 131 8.50 -7.73 -4.88
CA ILE A 131 7.75 -6.59 -4.31
C ILE A 131 8.66 -5.40 -4.06
N ILE A 132 9.86 -5.63 -3.53
CA ILE A 132 10.86 -4.56 -3.32
C ILE A 132 11.26 -3.96 -4.67
N LEU A 133 11.63 -4.79 -5.65
CA LEU A 133 12.00 -4.32 -6.98
C LEU A 133 10.87 -3.54 -7.66
N TYR A 134 9.64 -4.06 -7.61
CA TYR A 134 8.45 -3.36 -8.13
C TYR A 134 8.28 -1.99 -7.48
N THR A 135 8.40 -1.92 -6.15
CA THR A 135 8.29 -0.67 -5.40
C THR A 135 9.35 0.33 -5.85
N LEU A 136 10.61 -0.09 -5.96
CA LEU A 136 11.70 0.76 -6.41
C LEU A 136 11.49 1.28 -7.84
N LEU A 137 11.03 0.42 -8.76
CA LEU A 137 10.75 0.80 -10.14
C LEU A 137 9.61 1.83 -10.22
N VAL A 138 8.53 1.63 -9.46
CA VAL A 138 7.43 2.61 -9.38
C VAL A 138 7.91 3.93 -8.79
N LEU A 139 8.73 3.91 -7.73
CA LEU A 139 9.32 5.14 -7.16
C LEU A 139 10.20 5.88 -8.17
N ALA A 140 11.02 5.14 -8.92
CA ALA A 140 11.83 5.70 -10.00
C ALA A 140 10.97 6.33 -11.10
N LEU A 141 9.75 5.84 -11.32
CA LEU A 141 8.81 6.42 -12.28
C LEU A 141 8.09 7.67 -11.76
N ILE A 142 7.67 7.70 -10.50
CA ILE A 142 6.76 8.74 -9.99
C ILE A 142 7.47 9.93 -9.32
N ILE A 143 8.72 9.78 -8.87
CA ILE A 143 9.47 10.83 -8.19
C ILE A 143 10.06 11.87 -9.15
N PRO A 144 10.73 11.49 -10.27
CA PRO A 144 11.39 12.44 -11.14
C PRO A 144 10.44 13.48 -11.73
N LYS A 145 10.84 14.75 -11.67
CA LYS A 145 10.08 15.86 -12.27
C LYS A 145 9.86 15.72 -13.78
N PRO A 146 10.82 15.22 -14.59
CA PRO A 146 10.65 15.16 -16.05
C PRO A 146 9.46 14.31 -16.51
N TRP A 147 9.01 13.34 -15.72
CA TRP A 147 7.95 12.39 -16.10
C TRP A 147 6.58 12.78 -15.54
N ARG A 148 6.49 13.95 -14.88
CA ARG A 148 5.21 14.45 -14.38
C ARG A 148 4.33 14.86 -15.55
N ARG A 149 3.06 14.43 -15.49
CA ARG A 149 2.02 14.87 -16.41
C ARG A 149 1.96 16.40 -16.46
N VAL A 150 1.89 16.94 -17.68
CA VAL A 150 1.64 18.36 -17.93
C VAL A 150 0.23 18.72 -17.45
N LYS A 151 0.13 19.78 -16.65
CA LYS A 151 -1.15 20.28 -16.14
C LYS A 151 -2.02 20.78 -17.30
N THR A 152 -3.32 20.50 -17.26
CA THR A 152 -4.23 21.04 -18.27
C THR A 152 -4.59 22.51 -17.95
N PRO A 153 -5.06 23.30 -18.94
CA PRO A 153 -5.33 24.73 -18.73
C PRO A 153 -6.35 25.03 -17.62
N ASP A 154 -7.30 24.12 -17.39
CA ASP A 154 -8.27 24.14 -16.28
C ASP A 154 -7.62 23.93 -14.90
N GLU A 155 -6.46 23.27 -14.84
CA GLU A 155 -5.70 23.02 -13.61
C GLU A 155 -4.66 24.13 -13.31
N LEU A 156 -4.46 25.06 -14.25
CA LEU A 156 -3.57 26.22 -14.11
C LEU A 156 -4.30 27.48 -13.62
N LYS A 157 -5.63 27.49 -13.67
CA LYS A 157 -6.51 28.55 -13.15
C LYS A 157 -6.73 28.40 -11.65
#